data_AF-A0A354G2F8-F1
#
_entry.id   AF-A0A354G2F8-F1
#
_cell.length_a   1.000
_cell.length_b   1.000
_cell.length_c   1.000
_cell.angle_alpha   90.00
_cell.angle_beta   90.00
_cell.angle_gamma   90.00
#
_symmetry.space_group_name_H-M   'P 1'
#
loop_
_entity.id
_entity.type
_entity.pdbx_description
1 polymer ?
#
loop_
_entity_poly.entity_id
_entity_poly.type
_entity_poly.pdbx_seq_one_letter_code
_entity_poly.pdbx_strand_id
1 'polypeptide(L)'
;MAEYKRNPNTKCTICKSPIYRRPFEIDKSKGKVFCSMNCYGLSCRKESPCVVCGKLILAGLNKKTCSRSCSNKYRTGIKYKIGRPKDKARTLRILKLRLLEERGKNCERCGYNKYEILQVHHKNRKRSDNSTENLEIICPNCHYEEHLLEKSWMKTILEKKMKIR
;
A
#
# COMPACT_ATOMS: atom_id res chain seq x y z
N MET A 1 -48.59 19.19 23.88
CA MET A 1 -48.11 17.91 24.46
C MET A 1 -46.87 18.22 25.29
N ALA A 2 -46.87 17.92 26.59
CA ALA A 2 -45.70 18.14 27.43
C ALA A 2 -44.66 17.04 27.15
N GLU A 3 -43.48 17.40 26.65
CA GLU A 3 -42.39 16.45 26.44
C GLU A 3 -41.89 15.90 27.78
N TYR A 4 -41.83 14.57 27.89
CA TYR A 4 -41.26 13.89 29.05
C TYR A 4 -39.75 14.15 29.13
N LYS A 5 -39.31 14.92 30.14
CA LYS A 5 -37.90 15.23 30.39
C LYS A 5 -37.32 14.25 31.42
N ARG A 6 -36.25 13.56 31.03
CA ARG A 6 -35.52 12.64 31.92
C ARG A 6 -34.56 13.42 32.82
N ASN A 7 -34.54 13.08 34.11
CA ASN A 7 -33.58 13.63 35.05
C ASN A 7 -32.17 13.06 34.78
N PRO A 8 -31.12 13.90 34.74
CA PRO A 8 -29.74 13.44 34.61
C PRO A 8 -29.35 12.46 35.73
N ASN A 9 -28.65 11.39 35.38
CA ASN A 9 -28.13 10.41 36.33
C ASN A 9 -26.61 10.26 36.28
N THR A 10 -25.93 10.96 35.37
CA THR A 10 -24.46 10.94 35.24
C THR A 10 -23.93 12.24 34.61
N LYS A 11 -22.61 12.37 34.49
CA LYS A 11 -21.92 13.54 33.92
C LYS A 11 -21.07 13.14 32.73
N CYS A 12 -21.01 13.96 31.70
CA CYS A 12 -20.13 13.72 30.56
C CYS A 12 -18.66 13.66 30.99
N THR A 13 -17.92 12.65 30.54
CA THR A 13 -16.49 12.46 30.87
C THR A 13 -15.60 13.61 30.36
N ILE A 14 -16.02 14.35 29.33
CA ILE A 14 -15.23 15.44 28.73
C ILE A 14 -15.64 16.81 29.27
N CYS A 15 -16.88 17.25 29.01
CA CYS A 15 -17.34 18.59 29.38
C CYS A 15 -18.05 18.65 30.74
N LYS A 16 -18.24 17.52 31.43
CA LYS A 16 -18.88 17.40 32.75
C LYS A 16 -20.34 17.84 32.82
N SER A 17 -21.00 18.09 31.69
CA SER A 17 -22.42 18.43 31.65
C SER A 17 -23.29 17.29 32.21
N PRO A 18 -24.37 17.60 32.94
CA PRO A 18 -25.28 16.60 33.48
C PRO A 18 -26.11 16.00 32.35
N ILE A 19 -26.08 14.67 32.23
CA ILE A 19 -26.80 13.93 31.19
C ILE A 19 -27.49 12.70 31.77
N TYR A 20 -28.56 12.27 31.12
CA TYR A 20 -29.15 10.96 31.37
C TYR A 20 -28.55 9.90 30.44
N ARG A 21 -28.12 8.76 30.98
CA ARG A 21 -27.76 7.54 30.24
C ARG A 21 -28.39 6.32 30.91
N ARG A 22 -28.77 5.30 30.13
CA ARG A 22 -29.37 4.10 30.74
C ARG A 22 -28.30 3.39 31.60
N PRO A 23 -28.62 2.87 32.80
CA PRO A 23 -27.62 2.22 33.67
C PRO A 23 -26.77 1.15 32.96
N PHE A 24 -27.40 0.32 32.11
CA PHE A 24 -26.71 -0.68 31.29
C PHE A 24 -25.68 -0.08 30.29
N GLU A 25 -25.93 1.11 29.74
CA GLU A 25 -24.97 1.79 28.85
C GLU A 25 -23.75 2.31 29.63
N ILE A 26 -23.97 2.77 30.86
CA ILE A 26 -22.91 3.22 31.77
C ILE A 26 -22.01 2.04 32.12
N ASP A 27 -22.61 0.90 32.47
CA ASP A 27 -21.88 -0.34 32.77
C ASP A 27 -21.06 -0.83 31.57
N LYS A 28 -21.69 -0.98 30.40
CA LYS A 28 -21.03 -1.40 29.15
C LYS A 28 -19.85 -0.50 28.76
N SER A 29 -19.95 0.80 29.02
CA SER A 29 -18.90 1.78 28.71
C SER A 29 -17.85 1.95 29.82
N LYS A 30 -17.93 1.15 30.89
CA LYS A 30 -17.08 1.27 32.09
C LYS A 30 -17.08 2.70 32.65
N GLY A 31 -18.25 3.34 32.64
CA GLY A 31 -18.45 4.71 33.12
C GLY A 31 -18.07 5.82 32.13
N LYS A 32 -17.60 5.51 30.91
CA LYS A 32 -17.27 6.53 29.89
C LYS A 32 -18.53 6.97 29.14
N VAL A 33 -19.05 8.14 29.47
CA VAL A 33 -20.28 8.67 28.91
C VAL A 33 -20.10 10.06 28.31
N PHE A 34 -20.76 10.32 27.18
CA PHE A 34 -20.60 11.55 26.42
C PHE A 34 -21.94 12.22 26.16
N CYS A 35 -22.00 13.55 26.28
CA CYS A 35 -23.23 14.31 26.01
C CYS A 35 -23.56 14.42 24.53
N SER A 36 -22.55 14.32 23.65
CA SER A 36 -22.69 14.46 22.20
C SER A 36 -21.56 13.75 21.46
N MET A 37 -21.73 13.60 20.14
CA MET A 37 -20.69 13.09 19.25
C MET A 37 -19.41 13.92 19.32
N ASN A 38 -19.51 15.22 19.63
CA ASN A 38 -18.34 16.10 19.78
C ASN A 38 -17.48 15.66 20.98
N CYS A 39 -18.10 15.40 22.14
CA CYS A 39 -17.37 14.91 23.31
C CYS A 39 -16.80 13.50 23.08
N TYR A 40 -17.55 12.63 22.39
CA TYR A 40 -17.02 11.33 21.99
C TYR A 40 -15.78 11.48 21.09
N GLY A 41 -15.86 12.32 20.05
CA GLY A 41 -14.75 12.59 19.13
C GLY A 41 -13.51 13.16 19.82
N LEU A 42 -13.69 14.07 20.80
CA LEU A 42 -12.60 14.58 21.64
C LEU A 42 -11.94 13.46 22.45
N SER A 43 -12.71 12.51 22.99
CA SER A 43 -12.16 11.38 23.75
C SER A 43 -11.36 10.41 22.90
N CYS A 44 -11.70 10.28 21.61
CA CYS A 44 -10.98 9.42 20.66
C CYS A 44 -9.74 10.10 20.06
N ARG A 45 -9.55 11.40 20.32
CA ARG A 45 -8.51 12.21 19.69
C ARG A 45 -7.12 11.78 20.19
N LYS A 46 -6.33 11.20 19.28
CA LYS A 46 -4.92 10.89 19.51
C LYS A 46 -4.07 11.99 18.93
N GLU A 47 -3.21 12.58 19.74
CA GLU A 47 -2.31 13.65 19.34
C GLU A 47 -0.85 13.20 19.42
N SER A 48 -0.03 13.71 18.50
CA SER A 48 1.41 13.57 18.50
C SER A 48 2.07 14.96 18.43
N PRO A 49 3.26 15.15 19.01
CA PRO A 49 3.93 16.44 18.95
C PRO A 49 4.55 16.69 17.56
N CYS A 50 4.50 17.94 17.10
CA CYS A 50 5.24 18.40 15.93
C CYS A 50 6.75 18.24 16.16
N VAL A 51 7.47 17.65 15.20
CA VAL A 51 8.92 17.40 15.29
C VAL A 51 9.76 18.68 15.40
N VAL A 52 9.22 19.84 14.99
CA VAL A 52 9.96 21.11 14.99
C VAL A 52 9.62 22.02 16.17
N CYS A 53 8.37 22.04 16.63
CA CYS A 53 7.91 23.01 17.63
C CYS A 53 7.08 22.39 18.77
N GLY A 54 6.92 21.07 18.80
CA GLY A 54 6.19 20.37 19.86
C GLY A 54 4.66 20.52 19.84
N LYS A 55 4.10 21.45 19.05
CA LYS A 55 2.64 21.64 18.94
C LYS A 55 1.92 20.32 18.63
N LEU A 56 0.94 19.98 19.45
CA LEU A 56 0.14 18.78 19.31
C LEU A 56 -0.67 18.81 18.00
N ILE A 57 -0.55 17.74 17.23
CA ILE A 57 -1.22 17.52 15.95
C ILE A 57 -1.98 16.20 15.99
N LEU A 58 -3.05 16.12 15.22
CA LEU A 58 -3.82 14.88 15.09
C LEU A 58 -2.96 13.76 14.50
N ALA A 59 -2.75 12.70 15.28
CA ALA A 59 -1.93 11.56 14.89
C ALA A 59 -2.47 10.87 13.62
N GLY A 60 -3.80 10.86 13.44
CA GLY A 60 -4.46 10.27 12.27
C GLY A 60 -4.13 10.95 10.94
N LEU A 61 -3.55 12.15 10.94
CA LEU A 61 -3.15 12.84 9.70
C LEU A 61 -1.78 12.35 9.16
N ASN A 62 -1.06 11.49 9.88
CA ASN A 62 0.32 11.09 9.55
C ASN A 62 1.27 12.27 9.28
N LYS A 63 0.93 13.46 9.80
CA LYS A 63 1.74 14.67 9.69
C LYS A 63 2.85 14.61 10.72
N LYS A 64 4.07 15.02 10.32
CA LYS A 64 5.20 15.19 11.24
C LYS A 64 5.31 16.62 11.78
N THR A 65 4.68 17.58 11.10
CA THR A 65 4.79 19.00 11.39
C THR A 65 3.43 19.67 11.41
N CYS A 66 3.24 20.67 12.28
CA CYS A 66 1.96 21.35 12.46
C CYS A 66 1.61 22.38 11.38
N SER A 67 2.60 22.95 10.68
CA SER A 67 2.43 24.03 9.73
C SER A 67 3.38 23.92 8.54
N ARG A 68 3.12 24.72 7.49
CA ARG A 68 4.04 24.84 6.35
C ARG A 68 5.41 25.38 6.76
N SER A 69 5.45 26.33 7.70
CA SER A 69 6.70 26.87 8.25
C SER A 69 7.53 25.80 8.98
N CYS A 70 6.90 24.96 9.82
CA CYS A 70 7.58 23.83 10.46
C CYS A 70 8.02 22.79 9.44
N SER A 71 7.20 22.51 8.42
CA SER A 71 7.58 21.60 7.34
C SER A 71 8.82 22.07 6.58
N ASN A 72 8.93 23.37 6.28
CA ASN A 72 10.11 23.93 5.63
C ASN A 72 11.36 23.78 6.52
N LYS A 73 11.27 24.17 7.80
CA LYS A 73 12.36 24.00 8.78
C LYS A 73 12.80 22.55 8.92
N TYR A 74 11.85 21.62 8.97
CA TYR A 74 12.14 20.18 9.04
C TYR A 74 12.88 19.68 7.79
N ARG A 75 12.64 20.28 6.62
CA ARG A 75 13.28 19.90 5.35
C ARG A 75 14.64 20.57 5.13
N THR A 76 14.92 21.67 5.82
CA THR A 76 16.20 22.38 5.71
C THR A 76 17.35 21.44 6.08
N GLY A 77 18.31 21.27 5.18
CA GLY A 77 19.48 20.41 5.40
C GLY A 77 19.27 18.92 5.10
N ILE A 78 18.06 18.49 4.71
CA ILE A 78 17.85 17.12 4.21
C ILE A 78 18.54 16.99 2.85
N LYS A 79 19.71 16.35 2.83
CA LYS A 79 20.38 15.93 1.60
C LYS A 79 19.69 14.67 1.10
N TYR A 80 19.03 14.76 -0.06
CA TYR A 80 18.64 13.56 -0.80
C TYR A 80 19.93 12.86 -1.23
N LYS A 81 20.03 11.55 -1.01
CA LYS A 81 21.10 10.74 -1.61
C LYS A 81 20.90 10.82 -3.13
N ILE A 82 21.57 11.77 -3.79
CA ILE A 82 21.68 11.88 -5.25
C ILE A 82 22.70 10.83 -5.73
N GLY A 83 22.50 9.58 -5.33
CA GLY A 83 22.78 8.47 -6.22
C GLY A 83 21.41 8.09 -6.73
N ARG A 84 21.11 8.34 -8.01
CA ARG A 84 19.85 7.89 -8.64
C ARG A 84 19.51 6.50 -8.05
N PRO A 85 18.40 6.35 -7.30
CA PRO A 85 18.00 5.03 -6.81
C PRO A 85 18.06 4.08 -8.00
N LYS A 86 18.67 2.88 -7.89
CA LYS A 86 18.82 1.91 -8.99
C LYS A 86 17.55 1.93 -9.84
N ASP A 87 17.60 2.64 -10.96
CA ASP A 87 16.41 2.89 -11.76
C ASP A 87 16.15 1.60 -12.53
N LYS A 88 15.25 0.78 -11.97
CA LYS A 88 14.92 -0.53 -12.53
C LYS A 88 14.44 -0.40 -13.98
N ALA A 89 13.78 0.70 -14.33
CA ALA A 89 13.33 0.94 -15.71
C ALA A 89 14.52 1.17 -16.64
N ARG A 90 15.51 1.97 -16.22
CA ARG A 90 16.75 2.16 -16.99
C ARG A 90 17.54 0.86 -17.12
N THR A 91 17.68 0.08 -16.04
CA THR A 91 18.40 -1.20 -16.06
C THR A 91 17.75 -2.19 -17.02
N LEU A 92 16.42 -2.32 -17.01
CA LEU A 92 15.69 -3.21 -17.92
C LEU A 92 15.81 -2.77 -19.38
N ARG A 93 15.80 -1.46 -19.67
CA ARG A 93 16.01 -0.93 -21.03
C ARG A 93 17.39 -1.29 -21.56
N ILE A 94 18.44 -1.11 -20.74
CA ILE A 94 19.81 -1.47 -21.12
C ILE A 94 19.91 -2.98 -21.35
N LEU A 95 19.28 -3.79 -20.49
CA LEU A 95 19.25 -5.24 -20.64
C LEU A 95 18.55 -5.67 -21.94
N LYS A 96 17.42 -5.05 -22.28
CA LYS A 96 16.71 -5.29 -23.54
C LYS A 96 17.58 -4.95 -24.75
N LEU A 97 18.23 -3.78 -24.75
CA LEU A 97 19.11 -3.38 -25.85
C LEU A 97 20.25 -4.37 -26.05
N ARG A 98 20.93 -4.74 -24.96
CA ARG A 98 22.03 -5.72 -24.99
C ARG A 98 21.59 -7.07 -25.56
N LEU A 99 20.46 -7.60 -25.07
CA LEU A 99 19.95 -8.87 -25.56
C LEU A 99 19.53 -8.81 -27.04
N LEU A 100 18.97 -7.68 -27.50
CA LEU A 100 18.60 -7.48 -28.91
C LEU A 100 19.83 -7.43 -29.82
N GLU A 101 20.93 -6.86 -29.33
CA GLU A 101 22.22 -6.84 -30.04
C GLU A 101 22.86 -8.24 -30.11
N GLU A 102 22.84 -8.97 -29.00
CA GLU A 102 23.47 -10.31 -28.91
C GLU A 102 22.66 -11.41 -29.62
N ARG A 103 21.32 -11.34 -29.62
CA ARG A 103 20.43 -12.44 -30.04
C ARG A 103 19.50 -12.11 -31.21
N GLY A 104 19.50 -10.86 -31.64
CA GLY A 104 18.68 -10.39 -32.74
C GLY A 104 17.33 -9.81 -32.31
N LYS A 105 16.61 -9.29 -33.31
CA LYS A 105 15.42 -8.44 -33.16
C LYS A 105 14.11 -9.23 -33.27
N ASN A 106 14.15 -10.51 -32.93
CA ASN A 106 13.03 -11.43 -33.08
C ASN A 106 12.71 -12.10 -31.74
N CYS A 107 11.44 -12.46 -31.55
CA CYS A 107 11.02 -13.29 -30.42
C CYS A 107 11.73 -14.65 -30.48
N GLU A 108 12.43 -15.03 -29.40
CA GLU A 108 13.16 -16.30 -29.29
C GLU A 108 12.24 -17.53 -29.33
N ARG A 109 10.93 -17.37 -29.07
CA ARG A 109 9.95 -18.48 -29.06
C ARG A 109 9.19 -18.66 -30.38
N CYS A 110 8.73 -17.57 -30.98
CA CYS A 110 7.82 -17.62 -32.14
C CYS A 110 8.31 -16.85 -33.36
N GLY A 111 9.50 -16.23 -33.31
CA GLY A 111 10.09 -15.51 -34.43
C GLY A 111 9.50 -14.13 -34.74
N TYR A 112 8.49 -13.67 -33.99
CA TYR A 112 7.86 -12.35 -34.18
C TYR A 112 8.89 -11.21 -34.18
N ASN A 113 8.85 -10.35 -35.20
CA ASN A 113 9.98 -9.48 -35.58
C ASN A 113 9.81 -7.98 -35.25
N LYS A 114 8.70 -7.57 -34.61
CA LYS A 114 8.57 -6.17 -34.14
C LYS A 114 9.28 -6.01 -32.79
N TYR A 115 10.58 -5.73 -32.84
CA TYR A 115 11.47 -5.64 -31.69
C TYR A 115 11.10 -4.55 -30.67
N GLU A 116 10.38 -3.52 -31.10
CA GLU A 116 9.90 -2.43 -30.24
C GLU A 116 9.01 -2.96 -29.11
N ILE A 117 8.20 -3.97 -29.40
CA ILE A 117 7.25 -4.55 -28.44
C ILE A 117 7.77 -5.77 -27.69
N LEU A 118 8.92 -6.32 -28.09
CA LEU A 118 9.51 -7.47 -27.40
C LEU A 118 9.87 -7.12 -25.94
N GLN A 119 9.80 -8.11 -25.07
CA GLN A 119 9.98 -7.98 -23.63
C GLN A 119 11.04 -8.96 -23.15
N VAL A 120 11.77 -8.57 -22.10
CA VAL A 120 12.73 -9.46 -21.45
C VAL A 120 11.98 -10.30 -20.41
N HIS A 121 12.08 -11.62 -20.53
CA HIS A 121 11.50 -12.58 -19.60
C HIS A 121 12.59 -13.33 -18.84
N HIS A 122 12.34 -13.61 -17.57
CA HIS A 122 13.19 -14.46 -16.73
C HIS A 122 12.68 -15.89 -16.77
N LYS A 123 13.39 -16.81 -17.41
CA LYS A 123 13.03 -18.23 -17.54
C LYS A 123 12.77 -18.89 -16.18
N ASN A 124 13.59 -18.59 -15.18
CA ASN A 124 13.43 -19.09 -13.81
C ASN A 124 12.48 -18.26 -12.93
N ARG A 125 11.89 -17.19 -13.47
CA ARG A 125 10.96 -16.26 -12.81
C ARG A 125 11.55 -15.52 -11.59
N LYS A 126 12.85 -15.61 -11.34
CA LYS A 126 13.56 -14.87 -10.29
C LYS A 126 14.03 -13.53 -10.85
N ARG A 127 13.29 -12.46 -10.53
CA ARG A 127 13.58 -11.08 -10.97
C ARG A 127 14.94 -10.52 -10.55
N SER A 128 15.60 -11.15 -9.56
CA SER A 128 16.94 -10.78 -9.10
C SER A 128 18.05 -11.38 -9.95
N ASP A 129 17.76 -12.45 -10.69
CA ASP A 129 18.74 -13.20 -11.48
C ASP A 129 18.79 -12.67 -12.91
N ASN A 130 19.70 -11.74 -13.16
CA ASN A 130 19.88 -11.12 -14.47
C ASN A 130 21.03 -11.77 -15.27
N SER A 131 21.36 -13.03 -14.98
CA SER A 131 22.26 -13.82 -15.82
C SER A 131 21.71 -13.91 -17.23
N THR A 132 22.57 -13.78 -18.24
CA THR A 132 22.17 -13.81 -19.65
C THR A 132 21.42 -15.09 -19.99
N GLU A 133 21.84 -16.22 -19.46
CA GLU A 133 21.31 -17.55 -19.73
C GLU A 133 19.85 -17.68 -19.26
N ASN A 134 19.51 -17.00 -18.16
CA ASN A 134 18.18 -16.98 -17.56
C ASN A 134 17.22 -16.01 -18.25
N LEU A 135 17.72 -15.12 -19.10
CA LEU A 135 16.90 -14.14 -19.79
C LEU A 135 16.53 -14.64 -21.18
N GLU A 136 15.37 -14.25 -21.68
CA GLU A 136 14.95 -14.43 -23.08
C GLU A 136 14.20 -13.18 -23.56
N ILE A 137 14.32 -12.87 -24.85
CA ILE A 137 13.51 -11.85 -25.52
C ILE A 137 12.30 -12.52 -26.17
N ILE A 138 11.10 -12.16 -25.70
CA ILE A 138 9.86 -12.73 -26.21
C ILE A 138 8.80 -11.66 -26.49
N CYS A 139 7.84 -11.96 -27.35
CA CYS A 139 6.74 -11.04 -27.66
C CYS A 139 5.71 -11.00 -26.52
N PRO A 140 4.85 -9.96 -26.46
CA PRO A 140 3.83 -9.84 -25.41
C PRO A 140 2.91 -11.06 -25.31
N ASN A 141 2.60 -11.71 -26.45
CA ASN A 141 1.75 -12.91 -26.47
C ASN A 141 2.44 -14.08 -25.79
N CYS A 142 3.65 -14.45 -26.21
CA CYS A 142 4.40 -15.53 -25.58
C CYS A 142 4.71 -15.25 -24.10
N HIS A 143 4.99 -13.97 -23.77
CA HIS A 143 5.19 -13.55 -22.38
C HIS A 143 3.94 -13.76 -21.53
N TYR A 144 2.77 -13.42 -22.07
CA TYR A 144 1.50 -13.56 -21.39
C TYR A 144 1.07 -15.02 -21.27
N GLU A 145 1.24 -15.81 -22.34
CA GLU A 145 1.01 -17.26 -22.34
C GLU A 145 1.80 -17.97 -21.25
N GLU A 146 3.10 -17.66 -21.11
CA GLU A 146 3.96 -18.23 -20.06
C GLU A 146 3.38 -18.01 -18.66
N HIS A 147 2.93 -16.78 -18.36
CA HIS A 147 2.37 -16.43 -17.06
C HIS A 147 0.94 -16.95 -16.84
N LEU A 148 0.13 -17.07 -17.89
CA LEU A 148 -1.22 -17.61 -17.78
C LEU A 148 -1.23 -19.14 -17.69
N LEU A 149 -0.47 -19.82 -18.53
CA LEU A 149 -0.43 -21.28 -18.59
C LEU A 149 0.24 -21.91 -17.36
N GLU A 150 1.05 -21.16 -16.62
CA GLU A 150 1.48 -21.55 -15.26
C GLU A 150 0.26 -21.77 -14.36
N LYS A 151 -0.63 -20.78 -14.29
CA LYS A 151 -1.73 -20.73 -13.32
C LYS A 151 -3.01 -21.36 -13.85
N SER A 152 -2.92 -22.07 -14.96
CA SER A 152 -4.08 -22.68 -15.61
C SER A 152 -4.64 -23.79 -14.73
N TRP A 153 -5.87 -23.61 -14.26
CA TRP A 153 -6.64 -24.61 -13.53
C TRP A 153 -6.78 -25.92 -14.32
N MET A 154 -6.70 -25.88 -15.65
CA MET A 154 -6.72 -27.07 -16.50
C MET A 154 -5.52 -28.00 -16.26
N LYS A 155 -4.32 -27.46 -15.97
CA LYS A 155 -3.15 -28.28 -15.61
C LYS A 155 -3.40 -29.08 -14.34
N THR A 156 -3.92 -28.42 -13.30
CA THR A 156 -4.24 -29.04 -12.01
C THR A 156 -5.25 -30.19 -12.15
N ILE A 157 -6.23 -30.06 -13.05
CA ILE A 157 -7.22 -31.11 -13.30
C ILE A 157 -6.60 -32.28 -14.06
N LEU A 158 -5.80 -32.02 -15.09
CA LEU A 158 -5.14 -33.07 -15.89
C LEU A 158 -4.15 -33.88 -15.04
N GLU A 159 -3.33 -33.22 -14.23
CA GLU A 159 -2.40 -33.89 -13.30
C GLU A 159 -3.14 -34.78 -12.29
N LYS A 160 -4.29 -34.34 -11.79
CA LYS A 160 -5.14 -35.17 -10.91
C LYS A 160 -5.71 -36.38 -11.64
N LYS A 161 -6.18 -36.22 -12.87
CA LYS A 161 -6.70 -37.35 -13.68
C LYS A 161 -5.62 -38.38 -14.01
N MET A 162 -4.37 -37.95 -14.25
CA MET A 162 -3.25 -38.86 -14.53
C MET A 162 -2.77 -39.63 -13.30
N LYS A 163 -2.99 -39.14 -12.08
CA LYS A 163 -2.64 -39.83 -10.83
C LYS A 163 -3.68 -40.84 -10.35
N ILE A 164 -4.87 -40.85 -10.96
CA ILE A 164 -5.99 -41.75 -10.61
C ILE A 164 -6.02 -42.99 -11.53
N ARG A 165 -5.25 -42.96 -12.63
CA ARG A 165 -4.95 -44.13 -13.46
C ARG A 165 -3.63 -44.76 -13.02
#